data_AF-A0A933P4A7-F1
#
_entry.id   AF-A0A933P4A7-F1
#
_cell.length_a   1.000
_cell.length_b   1.000
_cell.length_c   1.000
_cell.angle_alpha   90.00
_cell.angle_beta   90.00
_cell.angle_gamma   90.00
#
_symmetry.space_group_name_H-M   'P 1'
#
loop_
_entity.id
_entity.type
_entity.pdbx_description
1 polymer ?
#
loop_
_entity_poly.entity_id
_entity_poly.type
_entity_poly.pdbx_seq_one_letter_code
_entity_poly.pdbx_strand_id
1 'polypeptide(L)'
;MTDVVGPSLRRELRALGPWLLVVCVAWAGGVVAQRARGKAEGPAPAPWQRSYLSLSVAEQRLFRLVREGILEAENARAREKAWPEPAALAEAGVPPFAPEGPGAAPLAWARRQHGVYVTYVGLPPAGAPASRWLVLFIEPEPRALKAPGEAPAPVDEEHHTLPDGTALHVTVWTQANEGPLPEGVPAFPVAEGWTQRLGR
;
A
#
# COMPACT_ATOMS: atom_id res chain seq x y z
N MET A 1 55.42 22.57 -5.53
CA MET A 1 54.21 22.03 -6.17
C MET A 1 53.08 22.98 -5.83
N THR A 2 52.81 23.94 -6.72
CA THR A 2 51.79 24.99 -6.57
C THR A 2 50.82 24.84 -7.74
N ASP A 3 49.55 24.67 -7.41
CA ASP A 3 48.45 24.41 -8.35
C ASP A 3 48.27 25.54 -9.38
N VAL A 4 48.45 25.19 -10.65
CA VAL A 4 48.09 26.03 -11.79
C VAL A 4 46.63 25.75 -12.14
N VAL A 5 45.70 26.40 -11.43
CA VAL A 5 44.31 26.51 -11.92
C VAL A 5 44.33 27.50 -13.08
N GLY A 6 44.26 26.97 -14.30
CA GLY A 6 44.34 27.75 -15.54
C GLY A 6 43.27 28.85 -15.64
N PRO A 7 43.58 29.98 -16.30
CA PRO A 7 42.70 31.14 -16.42
C PRO A 7 41.37 30.87 -17.19
N SER A 8 41.23 29.72 -17.85
CA SER A 8 40.00 29.28 -18.53
C SER A 8 38.89 28.94 -17.54
N LEU A 9 39.21 28.22 -16.46
CA LEU A 9 38.22 27.76 -15.46
C LEU A 9 37.55 28.94 -14.74
N ARG A 10 38.31 30.00 -14.43
CA ARG A 10 37.78 31.21 -13.78
C ARG A 10 36.87 32.02 -14.70
N ARG A 11 37.03 31.91 -16.02
CA ARG A 11 36.21 32.62 -17.01
C ARG A 11 34.90 31.87 -17.28
N GLU A 12 34.96 30.54 -17.34
CA GLU A 12 33.78 29.68 -17.42
C GLU A 12 32.90 29.76 -16.17
N LEU A 13 33.50 29.73 -14.97
CA LEU A 13 32.74 29.89 -13.72
C LEU A 13 32.04 31.26 -13.60
N ARG A 14 32.63 32.33 -14.14
CA ARG A 14 31.97 33.66 -14.19
C ARG A 14 30.82 33.71 -15.19
N ALA A 15 30.91 32.98 -16.30
CA ALA A 15 29.85 32.90 -17.29
C ALA A 15 28.67 32.04 -16.80
N LEU A 16 28.94 31.00 -16.00
CA LEU A 16 27.94 30.08 -15.46
C LEU A 16 27.30 30.58 -14.15
N GLY A 17 27.99 31.45 -13.40
CA GLY A 17 27.50 31.99 -12.13
C GLY A 17 26.09 32.59 -12.17
N PRO A 18 25.76 33.45 -13.14
CA PRO A 18 24.42 34.02 -13.28
C PRO A 18 23.34 32.95 -13.54
N TRP A 19 23.65 31.96 -14.37
CA TRP A 19 22.72 30.87 -14.69
C TRP A 19 22.48 29.93 -13.51
N LEU A 20 23.52 29.60 -12.76
CA LEU A 20 23.40 28.83 -11.52
C LEU A 20 22.55 29.58 -10.48
N LEU A 21 22.72 30.90 -10.36
CA LEU A 21 21.89 31.72 -9.48
C LEU A 21 20.40 31.65 -9.89
N VAL A 22 20.10 31.78 -11.18
CA VAL A 22 18.72 31.68 -11.70
C VAL A 22 18.11 30.31 -11.38
N VAL A 23 18.85 29.23 -11.60
CA VAL A 23 18.38 27.87 -11.27
C VAL A 23 18.14 27.72 -9.77
N CYS A 24 19.05 28.19 -8.92
CA CYS A 24 18.89 28.14 -7.47
C CYS A 24 17.69 28.95 -6.98
N VAL A 25 17.46 30.15 -7.54
CA VAL A 25 16.32 30.99 -7.18
C VAL A 25 15.01 30.37 -7.65
N ALA A 26 14.95 29.84 -8.87
CA ALA A 26 13.77 29.16 -9.40
C ALA A 26 13.46 27.88 -8.58
N TRP A 27 14.48 27.10 -8.22
CA TRP A 27 14.33 25.92 -7.39
C TRP A 27 13.87 26.28 -5.97
N ALA A 28 14.50 27.25 -5.32
CA ALA A 28 14.10 27.73 -4.00
C ALA A 28 12.68 28.30 -4.00
N GLY A 29 12.31 29.07 -5.03
CA GLY A 29 10.96 29.58 -5.24
C GLY A 29 9.93 28.45 -5.41
N GLY A 30 10.28 27.41 -6.18
CA GLY A 30 9.47 26.21 -6.32
C GLY A 30 9.25 25.47 -4.99
N VAL A 31 10.30 25.27 -4.21
CA VAL A 31 10.23 24.62 -2.88
C VAL A 31 9.39 25.46 -1.90
N VAL A 32 9.56 26.78 -1.88
CA VAL A 32 8.76 27.67 -1.03
C VAL A 32 7.30 27.66 -1.46
N ALA A 33 7.01 27.75 -2.76
CA ALA A 33 5.64 27.68 -3.28
C ALA A 33 4.99 26.31 -2.98
N GLN A 34 5.75 25.22 -3.05
CA GLN A 34 5.27 23.89 -2.70
C GLN A 34 4.98 23.73 -1.20
N ARG A 35 5.77 24.37 -0.33
CA ARG A 35 5.50 24.40 1.13
C ARG A 35 4.34 25.33 1.49
N ALA A 36 4.18 26.44 0.78
CA ALA A 36 3.11 27.42 0.99
C ALA A 36 1.76 26.93 0.47
N ARG A 37 1.75 26.13 -0.62
CA ARG A 37 0.63 25.27 -0.98
C ARG A 37 0.56 24.15 0.04
N GLY A 38 0.00 24.44 1.21
CA GLY A 38 -0.27 23.43 2.24
C GLY A 38 -0.84 22.18 1.57
N LYS A 39 -0.38 21.00 2.01
CA LYS A 39 -0.94 19.71 1.58
C LYS A 39 -2.46 19.87 1.70
N ALA A 40 -3.18 19.85 0.59
CA ALA A 40 -4.63 19.83 0.65
C ALA A 40 -4.98 18.62 1.51
N GLU A 41 -5.45 18.86 2.75
CA GLU A 41 -5.91 17.79 3.60
C GLU A 41 -7.08 17.17 2.85
N GLY A 42 -6.88 15.92 2.41
CA GLY A 42 -7.95 15.16 1.81
C GLY A 42 -9.13 15.11 2.78
N PRO A 43 -10.33 14.78 2.28
CA PRO A 43 -11.50 14.62 3.14
C PRO A 43 -11.16 13.73 4.35
N ALA A 44 -11.68 14.12 5.51
CA ALA A 44 -11.45 13.38 6.75
C ALA A 44 -11.80 11.90 6.57
N PRO A 45 -11.00 10.98 7.16
CA PRO A 45 -11.29 9.56 7.05
C PRO A 45 -12.66 9.23 7.63
N ALA A 46 -13.33 8.25 7.03
CA ALA A 46 -14.59 7.74 7.55
C ALA A 46 -14.39 7.16 8.98
N PRO A 47 -15.46 7.02 9.79
CA PRO A 47 -15.33 6.57 11.19
C PRO A 47 -14.67 5.19 11.37
N TRP A 48 -14.76 4.35 10.35
CA TRP A 48 -14.19 2.99 10.28
C TRP A 48 -12.81 2.94 9.61
N GLN A 49 -12.27 4.09 9.20
CA GLN A 49 -10.95 4.25 8.64
C GLN A 49 -9.99 4.83 9.68
N ARG A 50 -8.79 4.26 9.77
CA ARG A 50 -7.70 4.76 10.63
C ARG A 50 -6.39 4.72 9.86
N SER A 51 -5.51 5.70 10.09
CA SER A 51 -4.13 5.62 9.58
C SER A 51 -3.43 4.41 10.18
N TYR A 52 -2.62 3.71 9.38
CA TYR A 52 -1.78 2.61 9.87
C TYR A 52 -0.79 3.08 10.96
N LEU A 53 -0.46 4.37 11.01
CA LEU A 53 0.40 4.96 12.06
C LEU A 53 -0.21 4.87 13.46
N SER A 54 -1.53 4.63 13.57
CA SER A 54 -2.19 4.37 14.86
C SER A 54 -1.98 2.95 15.39
N LEU A 55 -1.38 2.05 14.60
CA LEU A 55 -1.06 0.69 15.00
C LEU A 55 0.20 0.66 15.89
N SER A 56 0.40 -0.44 16.62
CA SER A 56 1.67 -0.70 17.31
C SER A 56 2.84 -0.81 16.32
N VAL A 57 4.08 -0.62 16.78
CA VAL A 57 5.28 -0.71 15.90
C VAL A 57 5.36 -2.08 15.20
N ALA A 58 5.01 -3.17 15.88
CA ALA A 58 5.01 -4.50 15.30
C ALA A 58 3.96 -4.63 14.18
N GLU A 59 2.75 -4.12 14.43
CA GLU A 59 1.67 -4.12 13.43
C GLU A 59 1.93 -3.17 12.26
N GLN A 60 2.62 -2.04 12.48
CA GLN A 60 3.07 -1.18 11.39
C GLN A 60 4.10 -1.88 10.48
N ARG A 61 4.98 -2.70 11.05
CA ARG A 61 5.90 -3.54 10.24
C ARG A 61 5.10 -4.56 9.45
N LEU A 62 4.18 -5.26 10.10
CA LEU A 62 3.31 -6.23 9.45
C LEU A 62 2.44 -5.58 8.34
N PHE A 63 1.94 -4.36 8.53
CA PHE A 63 1.21 -3.63 7.48
C PHE A 63 2.06 -3.46 6.22
N ARG A 64 3.35 -3.12 6.35
CA ARG A 64 4.26 -2.99 5.20
C ARG A 64 4.49 -4.33 4.51
N LEU A 65 4.69 -5.38 5.29
CA LEU A 65 4.81 -6.75 4.77
C LEU A 65 3.53 -7.19 4.04
N VAL A 66 2.34 -6.88 4.57
CA VAL A 66 1.05 -7.10 3.91
C VAL A 66 0.98 -6.37 2.57
N ARG A 67 1.41 -5.09 2.52
CA ARG A 67 1.43 -4.30 1.27
C ARG A 67 2.38 -4.90 0.22
N GLU A 68 3.52 -5.43 0.64
CA GLU A 68 4.43 -6.16 -0.25
C GLU A 68 3.79 -7.46 -0.77
N GLY A 69 3.23 -8.26 0.13
CA GLY A 69 2.53 -9.50 -0.24
C GLY A 69 1.33 -9.30 -1.17
N ILE A 70 0.65 -8.15 -1.09
CA ILE A 70 -0.42 -7.78 -2.02
C ILE A 70 0.12 -7.70 -3.46
N LEU A 71 1.26 -7.04 -3.67
CA LEU A 71 1.85 -6.90 -5.00
C LEU A 71 2.25 -8.26 -5.58
N GLU A 72 2.82 -9.13 -4.76
CA GLU A 72 3.19 -10.48 -5.19
C GLU A 72 1.98 -11.36 -5.49
N ALA A 73 0.92 -11.27 -4.68
CA ALA A 73 -0.34 -11.98 -4.94
C ALA A 73 -1.01 -11.49 -6.23
N GLU A 74 -0.98 -10.18 -6.50
CA GLU A 74 -1.48 -9.57 -7.74
C GLU A 74 -0.67 -10.02 -8.96
N ASN A 75 0.66 -10.05 -8.87
CA ASN A 75 1.53 -10.53 -9.93
C ASN A 75 1.29 -12.00 -10.25
N ALA A 76 1.17 -12.85 -9.22
CA ALA A 76 0.81 -14.26 -9.38
C ALA A 76 -0.58 -14.38 -10.03
N ARG A 77 -1.57 -13.61 -9.55
CA ARG A 77 -2.93 -13.59 -10.11
C ARG A 77 -2.95 -13.18 -11.59
N ALA A 78 -2.17 -12.18 -11.98
CA ALA A 78 -2.11 -11.71 -13.36
C ALA A 78 -1.47 -12.75 -14.29
N ARG A 79 -0.46 -13.48 -13.81
CA ARG A 79 0.26 -14.52 -14.55
C ARG A 79 -0.54 -15.81 -14.68
N GLU A 80 -1.11 -16.29 -13.57
CA GLU A 80 -1.70 -17.63 -13.45
C GLU A 80 -3.22 -17.63 -13.66
N LYS A 81 -3.83 -16.44 -13.75
CA LYS A 81 -5.28 -16.26 -13.87
C LYS A 81 -6.09 -16.83 -12.70
N ALA A 82 -5.43 -17.11 -11.59
CA ALA A 82 -6.01 -17.61 -10.35
C ALA A 82 -5.33 -16.95 -9.15
N TRP A 83 -6.08 -16.70 -8.07
CA TRP A 83 -5.50 -16.15 -6.85
C TRP A 83 -4.70 -17.22 -6.12
N PRO A 84 -3.42 -16.95 -5.75
CA PRO A 84 -2.55 -17.95 -5.14
C PRO A 84 -3.00 -18.35 -3.74
N GLU A 85 -2.79 -19.61 -3.36
CA GLU A 85 -3.00 -20.03 -1.97
C GLU A 85 -1.91 -19.44 -1.05
N PRO A 86 -2.22 -19.13 0.22
CA PRO A 86 -1.23 -18.58 1.16
C PRO A 86 0.00 -19.47 1.33
N ALA A 87 -0.18 -20.79 1.26
CA ALA A 87 0.92 -21.75 1.33
C ALA A 87 1.90 -21.60 0.16
N ALA A 88 1.41 -21.38 -1.06
CA ALA A 88 2.27 -21.17 -2.23
C ALA A 88 3.06 -19.86 -2.12
N LEU A 89 2.42 -18.80 -1.60
CA LEU A 89 3.11 -17.53 -1.30
C LEU A 89 4.17 -17.71 -0.21
N ALA A 90 3.87 -18.48 0.83
CA ALA A 90 4.81 -18.78 1.90
C ALA A 90 6.03 -19.61 1.41
N GLU A 91 5.80 -20.62 0.57
CA GLU A 91 6.87 -21.41 -0.06
C GLU A 91 7.77 -20.57 -0.97
N ALA A 92 7.20 -19.56 -1.63
CA ALA A 92 7.94 -18.58 -2.43
C ALA A 92 8.67 -17.51 -1.58
N GLY A 93 8.56 -17.57 -0.25
CA GLY A 93 9.20 -16.59 0.65
C GLY A 93 8.51 -15.23 0.67
N VAL A 94 7.24 -15.13 0.24
CA VAL A 94 6.52 -13.87 0.14
C VAL A 94 5.99 -13.45 1.52
N PRO A 95 6.40 -12.29 2.07
CA PRO A 95 5.81 -11.78 3.30
C PRO A 95 4.39 -11.28 3.04
N PRO A 96 3.48 -11.27 4.04
CA PRO A 96 3.63 -11.78 5.40
C PRO A 96 3.30 -13.28 5.50
N PHE A 97 3.13 -13.98 4.37
CA PHE A 97 2.76 -15.39 4.32
C PHE A 97 3.92 -16.30 4.73
N ALA A 98 5.15 -15.90 4.37
CA ALA A 98 6.38 -16.39 4.97
C ALA A 98 6.75 -15.49 6.17
N PRO A 99 6.64 -15.96 7.43
CA PRO A 99 7.06 -15.17 8.57
C PRO A 99 8.58 -15.07 8.60
N GLU A 100 9.10 -13.85 8.45
CA GLU A 100 10.54 -13.59 8.52
C GLU A 100 10.97 -13.09 9.90
N GLY A 101 11.98 -13.76 10.46
CA GLY A 101 12.77 -13.27 11.57
C GLY A 101 12.22 -13.57 12.98
N PRO A 102 13.11 -13.49 13.99
CA PRO A 102 12.73 -13.71 15.38
C PRO A 102 11.75 -12.63 15.86
N GLY A 103 10.59 -13.05 16.36
CA GLY A 103 9.54 -12.18 16.90
C GLY A 103 8.39 -11.86 15.94
N ALA A 104 8.39 -12.40 14.72
CA ALA A 104 7.19 -12.40 13.88
C ALA A 104 6.10 -13.24 14.54
N ALA A 105 4.99 -12.62 14.93
CA ALA A 105 3.83 -13.37 15.44
C ALA A 105 3.30 -14.24 14.29
N PRO A 106 3.28 -15.58 14.42
CA PRO A 106 2.84 -16.44 13.34
C PRO A 106 1.34 -16.22 13.12
N LEU A 107 0.99 -15.64 11.97
CA LEU A 107 -0.38 -15.57 11.52
C LEU A 107 -0.69 -16.81 10.69
N ALA A 108 -1.76 -17.51 11.04
CA ALA A 108 -2.34 -18.52 10.17
C ALA A 108 -3.13 -17.80 9.08
N TRP A 109 -2.56 -17.74 7.87
CA TRP A 109 -3.21 -17.13 6.72
C TRP A 109 -4.12 -18.13 6.02
N ALA A 110 -5.34 -17.70 5.70
CA ALA A 110 -6.29 -18.44 4.89
C ALA A 110 -6.82 -17.56 3.77
N ARG A 111 -6.93 -18.13 2.56
CA ARG A 111 -7.63 -17.48 1.45
C ARG A 111 -9.09 -17.95 1.43
N ARG A 112 -10.01 -17.03 1.17
CA ARG A 112 -11.42 -17.32 0.93
C ARG A 112 -11.87 -16.54 -0.31
N GLN A 113 -12.81 -17.08 -1.07
CA GLN A 113 -13.33 -16.44 -2.27
C GLN A 113 -14.83 -16.71 -2.40
N HIS A 114 -15.60 -15.67 -2.73
CA HIS A 114 -17.03 -15.75 -2.99
C HIS A 114 -17.43 -14.71 -4.03
N GLY A 115 -17.84 -15.17 -5.22
CA GLY A 115 -18.14 -14.29 -6.34
C GLY A 115 -16.93 -13.41 -6.69
N VAL A 116 -17.13 -12.09 -6.65
CA VAL A 116 -16.11 -11.07 -6.94
C VAL A 116 -15.17 -10.79 -5.76
N TYR A 117 -15.47 -11.30 -4.57
CA TYR A 117 -14.71 -11.02 -3.35
C TYR A 117 -13.65 -12.10 -3.13
N VAL A 118 -12.41 -11.69 -2.95
CA VAL A 118 -11.29 -12.55 -2.57
C VAL A 118 -10.63 -11.97 -1.34
N THR A 119 -10.44 -12.80 -0.32
CA THR A 119 -9.89 -12.35 0.96
C THR A 119 -8.75 -13.22 1.43
N TYR A 120 -7.72 -12.58 1.99
CA TYR A 120 -6.69 -13.24 2.78
C TYR A 120 -6.86 -12.82 4.23
N VAL A 121 -7.11 -13.79 5.11
CA VAL A 121 -7.35 -13.56 6.53
C VAL A 121 -6.17 -14.12 7.31
N GLY A 122 -5.46 -13.25 8.03
CA GLY A 122 -4.34 -13.60 8.88
C GLY A 122 -4.78 -13.67 10.34
N LEU A 123 -4.70 -14.85 10.93
CA LEU A 123 -5.20 -15.13 12.27
C LEU A 123 -4.05 -15.33 13.26
N PRO A 124 -3.93 -14.48 14.28
CA PRO A 124 -2.99 -14.74 15.37
C PRO A 124 -3.49 -15.93 16.21
N PRO A 125 -2.60 -16.54 17.02
CA PRO A 125 -2.99 -17.57 17.97
C PRO A 125 -4.13 -17.10 18.88
N ALA A 126 -5.01 -18.03 19.27
CA ALA A 126 -6.12 -17.71 20.16
C ALA A 126 -5.64 -17.07 21.48
N GLY A 127 -6.26 -15.96 21.88
CA GLY A 127 -5.89 -15.22 23.09
C GLY A 127 -4.62 -14.38 22.99
N ALA A 128 -3.92 -14.38 21.85
CA ALA A 128 -2.79 -13.47 21.64
C ALA A 128 -3.28 -12.01 21.52
N PRO A 129 -2.55 -11.03 22.11
CA PRO A 129 -2.92 -9.60 22.08
C PRO A 129 -2.57 -8.92 20.74
N ALA A 130 -2.66 -9.66 19.63
CA ALA A 130 -2.36 -9.17 18.28
C ALA A 130 -3.67 -9.01 17.49
N SER A 131 -3.71 -8.07 16.55
CA SER A 131 -4.87 -7.93 15.66
C SER A 131 -4.96 -9.08 14.65
N ARG A 132 -6.19 -9.41 14.25
CA ARG A 132 -6.49 -10.13 13.02
C ARG A 132 -6.29 -9.21 11.83
N TRP A 133 -5.93 -9.80 10.70
CA TRP A 133 -5.68 -9.08 9.45
C TRP A 133 -6.59 -9.59 8.36
N LEU A 134 -7.07 -8.67 7.52
CA LEU A 134 -7.86 -8.98 6.35
C LEU A 134 -7.34 -8.14 5.19
N VAL A 135 -6.96 -8.81 4.10
CA VAL A 135 -6.82 -8.19 2.79
C VAL A 135 -8.05 -8.56 1.99
N LEU A 136 -8.75 -7.57 1.46
CA LEU A 136 -9.92 -7.75 0.62
C LEU A 136 -9.64 -7.23 -0.79
N PHE A 137 -9.80 -8.10 -1.77
CA PHE A 137 -9.81 -7.80 -3.19
C PHE A 137 -11.26 -7.89 -3.72
N ILE A 138 -11.65 -6.97 -4.59
CA ILE A 138 -12.88 -7.04 -5.39
C ILE A 138 -12.49 -7.05 -6.86
N GLU A 139 -12.82 -8.13 -7.56
CA GLU A 139 -12.47 -8.38 -8.97
C GLU A 139 -13.72 -8.77 -9.81
N PRO A 140 -14.05 -8.05 -10.89
CA PRO A 140 -13.47 -6.77 -11.29
C PRO A 140 -13.88 -5.65 -10.32
N GLU A 141 -13.12 -4.56 -10.32
CA GLU A 141 -13.46 -3.35 -9.56
C GLU A 141 -14.88 -2.86 -9.95
N PRO A 142 -15.78 -2.63 -8.99
CA PRO A 142 -17.18 -2.33 -9.30
C PRO A 142 -17.39 -1.07 -10.15
N ARG A 143 -16.54 -0.06 -10.02
CA ARG A 143 -16.62 1.18 -10.83
C ARG A 143 -16.00 1.02 -12.22
N ALA A 144 -15.18 0.01 -12.46
CA ALA A 144 -14.64 -0.33 -13.78
C ALA A 144 -15.73 -0.90 -14.70
N LEU A 145 -16.86 -1.35 -14.13
CA LEU A 145 -18.05 -1.80 -14.87
C LEU A 145 -18.97 -0.66 -15.34
N LYS A 146 -18.57 0.61 -15.20
CA LYS A 146 -19.46 1.77 -15.44
C LYS A 146 -19.68 2.13 -16.91
N ALA A 147 -20.80 2.85 -17.10
CA ALA A 147 -21.38 3.29 -18.37
C ALA A 147 -20.41 4.07 -19.28
N PRO A 148 -20.65 4.07 -20.61
CA PRO A 148 -19.79 4.76 -21.57
C PRO A 148 -19.61 6.24 -21.22
N GLY A 149 -18.35 6.67 -21.03
CA GLY A 149 -17.99 8.08 -20.85
C GLY A 149 -17.50 8.48 -19.44
N GLU A 150 -17.54 7.61 -18.45
CA GLU A 150 -16.85 7.86 -17.17
C GLU A 150 -15.35 7.53 -17.28
N ALA A 151 -14.51 8.42 -16.74
CA ALA A 151 -13.09 8.16 -16.61
C ALA A 151 -12.84 7.02 -15.59
N PRO A 152 -11.86 6.13 -15.84
CA PRO A 152 -11.50 5.09 -14.87
C PRO A 152 -11.09 5.71 -13.54
N ALA A 153 -11.28 4.95 -12.45
CA ALA A 153 -10.79 5.36 -11.14
C ALA A 153 -9.26 5.62 -11.22
N PRO A 154 -8.75 6.68 -10.57
CA PRO A 154 -7.31 6.91 -10.52
C PRO A 154 -6.63 5.72 -9.84
N VAL A 155 -5.47 5.31 -10.36
CA VAL A 155 -4.66 4.28 -9.69
C VAL A 155 -4.12 4.88 -8.39
N ASP A 156 -4.50 4.26 -7.27
CA ASP A 156 -4.13 4.70 -5.91
C ASP A 156 -3.90 3.50 -4.99
N GLU A 157 -3.88 3.70 -3.67
CA GLU A 157 -3.67 2.61 -2.69
C GLU A 157 -4.79 1.56 -2.67
N GLU A 158 -5.98 1.92 -3.16
CA GLU A 158 -7.20 1.12 -3.14
C GLU A 158 -7.64 0.66 -4.52
N HIS A 159 -7.32 1.39 -5.58
CA HIS A 159 -7.71 1.07 -6.96
C HIS A 159 -6.46 0.66 -7.74
N HIS A 160 -6.28 -0.64 -7.93
CA HIS A 160 -5.15 -1.19 -8.66
C HIS A 160 -5.59 -1.61 -10.08
N THR A 161 -4.63 -1.71 -10.99
CA THR A 161 -4.83 -2.28 -12.32
C THR A 161 -3.76 -3.33 -12.56
N LEU A 162 -4.16 -4.57 -12.78
CA LEU A 162 -3.26 -5.66 -13.07
C LEU A 162 -2.61 -5.49 -14.46
N PRO A 163 -1.45 -6.12 -14.72
CA PRO A 163 -0.79 -6.11 -16.02
C PRO A 163 -1.66 -6.58 -17.20
N ASP A 164 -2.70 -7.37 -16.95
CA ASP A 164 -3.65 -7.83 -17.96
C ASP A 164 -4.84 -6.88 -18.18
N GLY A 165 -4.83 -5.70 -17.53
CA GLY A 165 -5.87 -4.68 -17.63
C GLY A 165 -7.02 -4.86 -16.64
N THR A 166 -7.02 -5.91 -15.82
CA THR A 166 -8.07 -6.13 -14.82
C THR A 166 -7.98 -5.08 -13.71
N ALA A 167 -9.06 -4.32 -13.50
CA ALA A 167 -9.15 -3.38 -12.39
C ALA A 167 -9.53 -4.11 -11.09
N LEU A 168 -8.90 -3.73 -9.98
CA LEU A 168 -9.14 -4.27 -8.64
C LEU A 168 -9.45 -3.16 -7.64
N HIS A 169 -10.36 -3.43 -6.71
CA HIS A 169 -10.42 -2.69 -5.44
C HIS A 169 -9.70 -3.50 -4.35
N VAL A 170 -8.74 -2.91 -3.67
CA VAL A 170 -7.89 -3.57 -2.67
C VAL A 170 -7.91 -2.80 -1.36
N THR A 171 -8.24 -3.46 -0.26
CA THR A 171 -8.30 -2.81 1.06
C THR A 171 -7.68 -3.69 2.13
N VAL A 172 -7.01 -3.05 3.10
CA VAL A 172 -6.37 -3.72 4.24
C VAL A 172 -7.13 -3.34 5.51
N TRP A 173 -7.45 -4.34 6.31
CA TRP A 173 -8.26 -4.18 7.51
C TRP A 173 -7.64 -4.91 8.70
N THR A 174 -7.97 -4.43 9.89
CA THR A 174 -7.65 -5.10 11.15
C THR A 174 -8.88 -5.21 12.05
N GLN A 175 -8.93 -6.25 12.87
CA GLN A 175 -9.92 -6.45 13.92
C GLN A 175 -9.21 -6.94 15.19
N ALA A 176 -9.72 -6.58 16.37
CA ALA A 176 -9.24 -7.18 17.61
C ALA A 176 -9.38 -8.71 17.58
N ASN A 177 -8.46 -9.44 18.19
CA ASN A 177 -8.52 -10.91 18.27
C ASN A 177 -9.47 -11.37 19.40
N GLU A 178 -10.72 -10.94 19.30
CA GLU A 178 -11.77 -11.22 20.28
C GLU A 178 -12.89 -12.03 19.62
N GLY A 179 -13.42 -13.00 20.35
CA GLY A 179 -14.57 -13.82 19.91
C GLY A 179 -14.29 -14.72 18.70
N PRO A 180 -15.31 -15.43 18.19
CA PRO A 180 -15.21 -16.22 16.97
C PRO A 180 -15.14 -15.31 15.73
N LEU A 181 -14.51 -15.79 14.66
CA LEU A 181 -14.61 -15.15 13.35
C LEU A 181 -15.96 -15.44 12.72
N PRO A 182 -16.57 -14.46 12.03
CA PRO A 182 -17.67 -14.72 11.13
C PRO A 182 -17.32 -15.82 10.11
N GLU A 183 -18.26 -16.74 9.89
CA GLU A 183 -18.14 -17.73 8.83
C GLU A 183 -18.32 -17.06 7.46
N GLY A 184 -17.46 -17.39 6.50
CA GLY A 184 -17.56 -16.89 5.12
C GLY A 184 -16.57 -15.79 4.73
N VAL A 185 -16.85 -15.11 3.62
CA VAL A 185 -16.03 -14.02 3.08
C VAL A 185 -16.63 -12.69 3.56
N PRO A 186 -15.88 -11.84 4.28
CA PRO A 186 -16.37 -10.56 4.75
C PRO A 186 -16.61 -9.61 3.56
N ALA A 187 -17.83 -9.60 3.03
CA ALA A 187 -18.24 -8.71 1.94
C ALA A 187 -18.43 -7.26 2.42
N PHE A 188 -18.76 -7.08 3.70
CA PHE A 188 -18.90 -5.79 4.36
C PHE A 188 -18.10 -5.76 5.67
N PRO A 189 -16.75 -5.68 5.60
CA PRO A 189 -15.90 -5.79 6.79
C PRO A 189 -16.30 -4.83 7.93
N VAL A 190 -16.75 -3.62 7.59
CA VAL A 190 -17.21 -2.64 8.59
C VAL A 190 -18.37 -3.15 9.47
N ALA A 191 -19.32 -3.91 8.90
CA ALA A 191 -20.46 -4.44 9.64
C ALA A 191 -20.04 -5.55 10.62
N GLU A 192 -18.89 -6.16 10.37
CA GLU A 192 -18.27 -7.18 11.21
C GLU A 192 -17.23 -6.58 12.17
N GLY A 193 -17.16 -5.26 12.30
CA GLY A 193 -16.26 -4.59 13.24
C GLY A 193 -14.81 -4.46 12.78
N TRP A 194 -14.53 -4.67 11.50
CA TRP A 194 -13.21 -4.42 10.93
C TRP A 194 -12.95 -2.91 10.77
N THR A 195 -11.70 -2.51 11.00
CA THR A 195 -11.21 -1.14 10.77
C THR A 195 -10.28 -1.13 9.56
N GLN A 196 -10.56 -0.30 8.55
CA GLN A 196 -9.69 -0.16 7.38
C GLN A 196 -8.43 0.63 7.79
N ARG A 197 -7.28 0.16 7.31
CA ARG A 197 -5.97 0.79 7.52
C ARG A 197 -5.52 1.49 6.26
N LEU A 198 -5.36 2.80 6.36
CA LEU A 198 -4.89 3.67 5.29
C LEU A 198 -3.36 3.83 5.38
N GLY A 199 -2.67 3.86 4.23
CA GLY A 199 -1.20 4.05 4.17
C GLY A 199 -0.73 5.49 4.37
N ARG A 200 -1.68 6.45 4.36
CA ARG A 200 -1.43 7.89 4.50
C ARG A 200 -1.44 8.44 5.93
#